data_AF-A0A2W5Y7P8-F1
#
_entry.id   AF-A0A2W5Y7P8-F1
#
_cell.length_a   1.000
_cell.length_b   1.000
_cell.length_c   1.000
_cell.angle_alpha   90.00
_cell.angle_beta   90.00
_cell.angle_gamma   90.00
#
_symmetry.space_group_name_H-M   'P 1'
#
loop_
_entity.id
_entity.type
_entity.pdbx_description
1 polymer ?
#
loop_
_entity_poly.entity_id
_entity_poly.type
_entity_poly.pdbx_seq_one_letter_code
_entity_poly.pdbx_strand_id
1 'polypeptide(L)'
;MFIVLASPAAAIAEVLLVRRSGLAPLCGAVRGSAHRLHAASQPAAGFLVMANRWAMLAGCLLLAAAAITVSSSGLEIADGLEDAAQHAIGLGLVTTLIVGMARLLTPVFAIGRTQASPSVLLIRLIWLGLSVATALRVLAAVIRTMLPLAGGICCSRSPAYWPWPALALFTTSFILAWRRQGKVTRELRSSALARRR
;
A
#
# COMPACT_ATOMS: atom_id res chain seq x y z
N MET A 1 38.99 0.89 -19.71
CA MET A 1 38.46 1.32 -18.40
C MET A 1 38.13 2.80 -18.52
N PHE A 2 36.87 3.14 -18.84
CA PHE A 2 36.43 4.52 -19.02
C PHE A 2 35.88 5.05 -17.69
N ILE A 3 36.59 6.00 -17.08
CA ILE A 3 36.08 6.75 -15.93
C ILE A 3 35.14 7.82 -16.52
N VAL A 4 33.83 7.57 -16.44
CA VAL A 4 32.82 8.57 -16.80
C VAL A 4 32.82 9.63 -15.69
N LEU A 5 33.47 10.76 -15.95
CA LEU A 5 33.40 11.95 -15.11
C LEU A 5 31.98 12.51 -15.20
N ALA A 6 31.14 12.15 -14.22
CA ALA A 6 29.81 12.74 -14.07
C ALA A 6 29.95 14.26 -13.89
N SER A 7 29.33 15.01 -14.78
CA SER A 7 29.34 16.48 -14.73
C SER A 7 28.75 16.97 -13.39
N PRO A 8 29.35 17.96 -12.72
CA PRO A 8 28.85 18.52 -11.47
C PRO A 8 27.41 19.09 -11.61
N ALA A 9 26.99 19.43 -12.83
CA ALA A 9 25.62 19.86 -13.11
C ALA A 9 24.58 18.74 -12.90
N ALA A 10 24.94 17.47 -13.14
CA ALA A 10 24.05 16.33 -12.92
C ALA A 10 23.84 16.07 -11.42
N ALA A 11 24.90 16.20 -10.61
CA ALA A 11 24.82 16.07 -9.15
C ALA A 11 23.97 17.18 -8.51
N ILE A 12 24.05 18.42 -9.02
CA ILE A 12 23.24 19.53 -8.52
C ILE A 12 21.75 19.36 -8.89
N ALA A 13 21.45 18.82 -10.08
CA ALA A 13 20.09 18.53 -10.49
C ALA A 13 19.44 17.41 -9.64
N GLU A 14 20.20 16.38 -9.30
CA GLU A 14 19.77 15.31 -8.39
C GLU A 14 19.46 15.85 -6.99
N VAL A 15 20.35 16.69 -6.44
CA VAL A 15 20.14 17.30 -5.12
C VAL A 15 18.93 18.23 -5.11
N LEU A 16 18.68 19.00 -6.18
CA LEU A 16 17.50 19.88 -6.28
C LEU A 16 16.19 19.12 -6.48
N LEU A 17 16.20 18.00 -7.23
CA LEU A 17 15.06 17.09 -7.35
C LEU A 17 14.73 16.42 -6.01
N VAL A 18 15.74 15.97 -5.26
CA VAL A 18 15.57 15.44 -3.90
C VAL A 18 15.02 16.52 -2.96
N ARG A 19 15.49 17.76 -3.05
CA ARG A 19 15.05 18.86 -2.17
C ARG A 19 13.59 19.28 -2.40
N ARG A 20 13.08 19.20 -3.63
CA ARG A 20 11.64 19.45 -3.93
C ARG A 20 10.75 18.25 -3.60
N SER A 21 11.30 17.03 -3.62
CA SER A 21 10.59 15.81 -3.26
C SER A 21 10.18 15.77 -1.79
N GLY A 22 10.91 16.47 -0.90
CA GLY A 22 10.59 16.58 0.52
C GLY A 22 9.29 17.33 0.84
N LEU A 23 8.70 18.06 -0.12
CA LEU A 23 7.40 18.71 0.04
C LEU A 23 6.22 17.83 -0.36
N ALA A 24 6.43 16.79 -1.18
CA ALA A 24 5.39 15.82 -1.55
C ALA A 24 4.66 15.18 -0.35
N PRO A 25 5.34 14.78 0.76
CA PRO A 25 4.67 14.33 1.97
C PRO A 25 3.75 15.39 2.62
N LEU A 26 4.08 16.68 2.47
CA LEU A 26 3.32 17.81 3.00
C LEU A 26 2.18 18.23 2.05
N CYS A 27 2.34 18.00 0.74
CA CYS A 27 1.36 18.32 -0.29
C CYS A 27 0.34 17.19 -0.49
N GLY A 28 -0.67 17.10 0.37
CA GLY A 28 -1.92 16.36 0.11
C GLY A 28 -1.83 14.83 -0.05
N ALA A 29 -0.67 14.24 -0.32
CA ALA A 29 -0.50 12.82 -0.62
C ALA A 29 -0.83 11.90 0.57
N VAL A 30 -0.79 12.43 1.80
CA VAL A 30 -0.91 11.65 3.05
C VAL A 30 -2.18 11.98 3.84
N ARG A 31 -2.76 13.16 3.60
CA ARG A 31 -3.95 13.67 4.31
C ARG A 31 -5.07 14.14 3.40
N GLY A 32 -4.82 14.29 2.09
CA GLY A 32 -5.79 14.82 1.14
C GLY A 32 -6.92 13.84 0.86
N SER A 33 -8.16 14.32 0.98
CA SER A 33 -9.31 13.65 0.39
C SER A 33 -9.26 13.84 -1.13
N ALA A 34 -9.49 12.77 -1.89
CA ALA A 34 -9.54 12.82 -3.35
C ALA A 34 -10.83 13.53 -3.83
N HIS A 35 -10.86 14.85 -3.72
CA HIS A 35 -12.02 15.69 -4.04
C HIS A 35 -12.45 15.63 -5.51
N ARG A 36 -11.52 15.28 -6.42
CA ARG A 36 -11.81 15.17 -7.86
C ARG A 36 -12.29 13.79 -8.31
N LEU A 37 -12.36 12.80 -7.40
CA LEU A 37 -12.85 11.47 -7.73
C LEU A 37 -14.36 11.36 -7.44
N HIS A 38 -15.05 10.66 -8.34
CA HIS A 38 -16.44 10.28 -8.14
C HIS A 38 -16.63 9.53 -6.80
N ALA A 39 -17.75 9.74 -6.11
CA ALA A 39 -18.01 9.19 -4.77
C ALA A 39 -17.76 7.67 -4.68
N ALA A 40 -18.14 6.92 -5.73
CA ALA A 40 -17.94 5.47 -5.81
C ALA A 40 -16.45 5.03 -5.87
N SER A 41 -15.54 5.93 -6.27
CA SER A 41 -14.09 5.67 -6.38
C SER A 41 -13.29 6.15 -5.16
N GLN A 42 -13.90 6.96 -4.28
CA GLN A 42 -13.22 7.50 -3.09
C GLN A 42 -12.67 6.41 -2.14
N PRO A 43 -13.36 5.27 -1.90
CA PRO A 43 -12.82 4.22 -1.02
C PRO A 43 -11.52 3.61 -1.55
N ALA A 44 -11.36 3.51 -2.88
CA ALA A 44 -10.14 2.99 -3.48
C ALA A 44 -8.96 3.96 -3.31
N ALA A 45 -9.22 5.28 -3.33
CA ALA A 45 -8.21 6.29 -3.02
C ALA A 45 -7.70 6.21 -1.56
N GLY A 46 -8.51 5.70 -0.64
CA GLY A 46 -8.10 5.45 0.75
C GLY A 46 -6.94 4.45 0.87
N PHE A 47 -6.78 3.52 -0.08
CA PHE A 47 -5.62 2.62 -0.12
C PHE A 47 -4.34 3.35 -0.50
N LEU A 48 -4.39 4.27 -1.47
CA LEU A 48 -3.25 5.09 -1.88
C LEU A 48 -2.75 5.97 -0.72
N VAL A 49 -3.68 6.64 -0.04
CA VAL A 49 -3.34 7.47 1.14
C VAL A 49 -2.71 6.62 2.23
N MET A 50 -3.24 5.42 2.47
CA MET A 50 -2.68 4.50 3.45
C MET A 50 -1.29 4.00 3.04
N ALA A 51 -1.09 3.65 1.77
CA ALA A 51 0.20 3.25 1.21
C ALA A 51 1.27 4.33 1.45
N ASN A 52 0.92 5.60 1.19
CA ASN A 52 1.80 6.74 1.45
C ASN A 52 2.13 6.93 2.95
N ARG A 53 1.18 6.65 3.85
CA ARG A 53 1.44 6.66 5.30
C ARG A 53 2.42 5.58 5.72
N TRP A 54 2.30 4.38 5.15
CA TRP A 54 3.26 3.30 5.39
C TRP A 54 4.64 3.61 4.82
N ALA A 55 4.72 4.24 3.64
CA ALA A 55 5.99 4.75 3.09
C ALA A 55 6.66 5.76 4.02
N MET A 56 5.90 6.72 4.57
CA MET A 56 6.44 7.67 5.56
C MET A 56 6.95 6.96 6.80
N LEU A 57 6.16 6.05 7.36
CA LEU A 57 6.56 5.29 8.54
C LEU A 57 7.84 4.50 8.27
N ALA A 58 7.94 3.80 7.13
CA ALA A 58 9.14 3.09 6.72
C ALA A 58 10.35 4.02 6.61
N GLY A 59 10.18 5.20 5.99
CA GLY A 59 11.24 6.21 5.92
C GLY A 59 11.70 6.67 7.30
N CYS A 60 10.78 6.94 8.23
CA CYS A 60 11.11 7.28 9.61
C CYS A 60 11.85 6.15 10.34
N LEU A 61 11.43 4.90 10.16
CA LEU A 61 12.09 3.74 10.75
C LEU A 61 13.52 3.55 10.22
N LEU A 62 13.73 3.73 8.90
CA LEU A 62 15.06 3.66 8.29
C LEU A 62 15.97 4.80 8.76
N LEU A 63 15.45 6.02 8.88
CA LEU A 63 16.22 7.15 9.42
C LEU A 63 16.60 6.92 10.89
N ALA A 64 15.70 6.35 11.69
CA ALA A 64 15.98 5.98 13.06
C ALA A 64 17.04 4.87 13.15
N ALA A 65 16.94 3.83 12.32
CA ALA A 65 17.94 2.77 12.22
C ALA A 65 19.32 3.33 11.85
N ALA A 66 19.39 4.17 10.81
CA ALA A 66 20.64 4.80 10.37
C ALA A 66 21.27 5.68 11.47
N ALA A 67 20.47 6.45 12.21
CA ALA A 67 20.94 7.27 13.33
C ALA A 67 21.56 6.41 14.44
N ILE A 68 20.94 5.26 14.76
CA ILE A 68 21.46 4.31 15.76
C ILE A 68 22.75 3.67 15.26
N THR A 69 22.82 3.23 14.00
CA THR A 69 24.02 2.63 13.40
C THR A 69 25.22 3.56 13.47
N VAL A 70 25.04 4.87 13.23
CA VAL A 70 26.11 5.88 13.35
C VAL A 70 26.63 5.99 14.78
N SER A 71 25.79 5.80 15.79
CA SER A 71 26.19 5.86 17.19
C SER A 71 26.98 4.63 17.67
N SER A 72 27.03 3.55 16.88
CA SER A 72 27.62 2.23 17.19
C SER A 72 27.06 1.51 18.44
N SER A 73 26.28 2.20 19.28
CA SER A 73 25.49 1.63 20.36
C SER A 73 24.14 1.15 19.83
N GLY A 74 23.91 -0.17 19.81
CA GLY A 74 22.59 -0.73 19.52
C GLY A 74 22.37 -1.23 18.08
N LEU A 75 23.37 -1.86 17.46
CA LEU A 75 23.24 -2.53 16.15
C LEU A 75 22.02 -3.47 16.07
N GLU A 76 21.74 -4.24 17.13
CA GLU A 76 20.57 -5.13 17.18
C GLU A 76 19.24 -4.37 17.06
N ILE A 77 19.18 -3.15 17.61
CA ILE A 77 17.99 -2.28 17.53
C ILE A 77 17.85 -1.75 16.09
N ALA A 78 18.97 -1.33 15.48
CA ALA A 78 18.97 -0.88 14.09
C ALA A 78 18.45 -1.98 13.14
N ASP A 79 18.95 -3.22 13.29
CA ASP A 79 18.55 -4.34 12.44
C ASP A 79 17.04 -4.61 12.46
N GLY A 80 16.39 -4.59 13.63
CA GLY A 80 14.94 -4.81 13.64
C GLY A 80 14.09 -3.58 13.36
N LEU A 81 14.65 -2.36 13.45
CA LEU A 81 14.02 -1.19 12.84
C LEU A 81 14.06 -1.28 11.30
N GLU A 82 15.14 -1.79 10.71
CA GLU A 82 15.23 -2.09 9.28
C GLU A 82 14.23 -3.18 8.88
N ASP A 83 14.13 -4.28 9.63
CA ASP A 83 13.13 -5.33 9.41
C ASP A 83 11.68 -4.78 9.50
N ALA A 84 11.40 -3.94 10.51
CA ALA A 84 10.13 -3.26 10.65
C ALA A 84 9.83 -2.37 9.43
N ALA A 85 10.84 -1.63 8.93
CA ALA A 85 10.71 -0.81 7.73
C ALA A 85 10.43 -1.64 6.48
N GLN A 86 11.12 -2.79 6.31
CA GLN A 86 10.87 -3.71 5.20
C GLN A 86 9.44 -4.23 5.20
N HIS A 87 8.87 -4.54 6.38
CA HIS A 87 7.46 -4.93 6.49
C HIS A 87 6.49 -3.78 6.19
N ALA A 88 6.79 -2.55 6.65
CA ALA A 88 6.03 -1.36 6.27
C ALA A 88 6.08 -1.11 4.75
N ILE A 89 7.22 -1.37 4.09
CA ILE A 89 7.36 -1.24 2.62
C ILE A 89 6.60 -2.36 1.90
N GLY A 90 6.86 -3.63 2.21
CA GLY A 90 6.29 -4.75 1.47
C GLY A 90 4.77 -4.89 1.64
N LEU A 91 4.32 -5.00 2.90
CA LEU A 91 2.90 -5.17 3.20
C LEU A 91 2.17 -3.83 3.23
N GLY A 92 2.75 -2.84 3.90
CA GLY A 92 2.10 -1.54 4.10
C GLY A 92 2.00 -0.72 2.83
N LEU A 93 3.11 -0.51 2.11
CA LEU A 93 3.15 0.31 0.91
C LEU A 93 2.77 -0.51 -0.33
N VAL A 94 3.59 -1.51 -0.71
CA VAL A 94 3.49 -2.19 -2.00
C VAL A 94 2.16 -2.94 -2.13
N THR A 95 1.79 -3.74 -1.12
CA THR A 95 0.56 -4.55 -1.19
C THR A 95 -0.69 -3.68 -1.19
N THR A 96 -0.77 -2.66 -0.34
CA THR A 96 -1.94 -1.76 -0.33
C THR A 96 -2.03 -0.94 -1.61
N LEU A 97 -0.89 -0.52 -2.18
CA LEU A 97 -0.82 0.17 -3.46
C LEU A 97 -1.34 -0.72 -4.60
N ILE A 98 -0.89 -1.97 -4.69
CA ILE A 98 -1.37 -2.94 -5.69
C ILE A 98 -2.88 -3.11 -5.58
N VAL A 99 -3.40 -3.32 -4.37
CA VAL A 99 -4.85 -3.47 -4.15
C VAL A 99 -5.61 -2.20 -4.53
N GLY A 100 -5.12 -1.02 -4.13
CA GLY A 100 -5.71 0.27 -4.49
C GLY A 100 -5.75 0.51 -6.00
N MET A 101 -4.62 0.30 -6.67
CA MET A 101 -4.47 0.48 -8.11
C MET A 101 -5.29 -0.54 -8.91
N ALA A 102 -5.30 -1.81 -8.50
CA ALA A 102 -6.15 -2.82 -9.11
C ALA A 102 -7.63 -2.42 -9.05
N ARG A 103 -8.09 -1.83 -7.94
CA ARG A 103 -9.48 -1.34 -7.83
C ARG A 103 -9.78 -0.14 -8.71
N LEU A 104 -8.82 0.77 -8.90
CA LEU A 104 -9.00 1.97 -9.72
C LEU A 104 -8.96 1.66 -11.21
N LEU A 105 -7.98 0.85 -11.63
CA LEU A 105 -7.66 0.62 -13.03
C LEU A 105 -8.43 -0.53 -13.67
N THR A 106 -8.83 -1.56 -12.91
CA THR A 106 -9.45 -2.71 -13.57
C THR A 106 -10.88 -2.39 -14.04
N PRO A 107 -11.21 -2.68 -15.32
CA PRO A 107 -12.49 -2.32 -15.92
C PRO A 107 -13.66 -3.07 -15.26
N VAL A 108 -13.37 -4.23 -14.69
CA VAL A 108 -14.30 -5.06 -13.92
C VAL A 108 -14.98 -4.26 -12.80
N PHE A 109 -14.22 -3.42 -12.09
CA PHE A 109 -14.76 -2.55 -11.06
C PHE A 109 -15.32 -1.24 -11.62
N ALA A 110 -15.00 -0.85 -12.87
CA ALA A 110 -15.64 0.30 -13.52
C ALA A 110 -17.13 0.02 -13.77
N ILE A 111 -17.46 -1.18 -14.27
CA ILE A 111 -18.86 -1.60 -14.50
C ILE A 111 -19.60 -1.76 -13.16
N GLY A 112 -18.92 -2.29 -12.14
CA GLY A 112 -19.48 -2.38 -10.79
C GLY A 112 -19.69 -1.02 -10.09
N ARG A 113 -19.15 0.08 -10.62
CA ARG A 113 -19.40 1.44 -10.11
C ARG A 113 -20.72 2.02 -10.63
N THR A 114 -21.21 1.54 -11.77
CA THR A 114 -22.47 2.03 -12.38
C THR A 114 -23.70 1.25 -11.93
N GLN A 115 -23.51 0.04 -11.38
CA GLN A 115 -24.59 -0.80 -10.84
C GLN A 115 -24.34 -1.00 -9.35
N ALA A 116 -25.28 -0.57 -8.49
CA ALA A 116 -25.27 -0.68 -7.02
C ALA A 116 -23.97 -1.29 -6.43
N SER A 117 -23.08 -0.40 -6.00
CA SER A 117 -21.68 -0.64 -5.64
C SER A 117 -21.41 -1.94 -4.86
N PRO A 118 -20.20 -2.54 -4.98
CA PRO A 118 -19.71 -3.47 -3.96
C PRO A 118 -19.93 -2.91 -2.55
N SER A 119 -20.25 -3.79 -1.59
CA SER A 119 -20.56 -3.34 -0.23
C SER A 119 -19.39 -2.52 0.31
N VAL A 120 -19.66 -1.27 0.68
CA VAL A 120 -18.67 -0.36 1.29
C VAL A 120 -17.99 -1.04 2.47
N LEU A 121 -18.73 -1.91 3.17
CA LEU A 121 -18.24 -2.77 4.24
C LEU A 121 -17.10 -3.69 3.78
N LEU A 122 -17.23 -4.41 2.67
CA LEU A 122 -16.18 -5.32 2.19
C LEU A 122 -14.89 -4.57 1.86
N ILE A 123 -15.00 -3.39 1.26
CA ILE A 123 -13.84 -2.53 0.96
C ILE A 123 -13.16 -2.08 2.26
N ARG A 124 -13.95 -1.65 3.26
CA ARG A 124 -13.44 -1.28 4.58
C ARG A 124 -12.78 -2.45 5.31
N LEU A 125 -13.34 -3.66 5.23
CA LEU A 125 -12.75 -4.86 5.83
C LEU A 125 -11.40 -5.21 5.21
N ILE A 126 -11.28 -5.14 3.87
CA ILE A 126 -10.00 -5.37 3.18
C ILE A 126 -8.96 -4.30 3.60
N TRP A 127 -9.39 -3.04 3.65
CA TRP A 127 -8.53 -1.92 4.05
C TRP A 127 -8.06 -2.04 5.51
N LEU A 128 -8.98 -2.31 6.44
CA LEU A 128 -8.68 -2.53 7.86
C LEU A 128 -7.80 -3.77 8.04
N GLY A 129 -8.12 -4.88 7.39
CA GLY A 129 -7.37 -6.14 7.49
C GLY A 129 -5.92 -5.98 7.07
N LEU A 130 -5.65 -5.33 5.93
CA LEU A 130 -4.27 -5.05 5.50
C LEU A 130 -3.55 -4.09 6.44
N SER A 131 -4.25 -3.06 6.94
CA SER A 131 -3.67 -2.07 7.85
C SER A 131 -3.28 -2.69 9.19
N VAL A 132 -4.17 -3.49 9.78
CA VAL A 132 -3.94 -4.20 11.05
C VAL A 132 -2.84 -5.24 10.87
N ALA A 133 -2.87 -6.04 9.80
CA ALA A 133 -1.83 -7.03 9.53
C ALA A 133 -0.44 -6.39 9.40
N THR A 134 -0.35 -5.25 8.69
CA THR A 134 0.90 -4.50 8.57
C THR A 134 1.34 -3.93 9.92
N ALA A 135 0.43 -3.31 10.67
CA ALA A 135 0.73 -2.76 11.99
C ALA A 135 1.27 -3.82 12.96
N LEU A 136 0.63 -4.99 13.00
CA LEU A 136 1.06 -6.11 13.83
C LEU A 136 2.45 -6.61 13.43
N ARG A 137 2.77 -6.64 12.14
CA ARG A 137 4.08 -7.04 11.62
C ARG A 137 5.19 -6.05 11.99
N VAL A 138 4.94 -4.76 11.78
CA VAL A 138 5.87 -3.69 12.16
C VAL A 138 6.09 -3.71 13.68
N LEU A 139 5.01 -3.82 14.45
CA LEU A 139 5.09 -3.87 15.91
C LEU A 139 5.83 -5.11 16.42
N ALA A 140 5.60 -6.28 15.82
CA ALA A 140 6.31 -7.50 16.18
C ALA A 140 7.82 -7.39 15.92
N ALA A 141 8.24 -6.77 14.81
CA ALA A 141 9.63 -6.50 14.50
C ALA A 141 10.28 -5.56 15.54
N VAL A 142 9.59 -4.48 15.91
CA VAL A 142 10.06 -3.52 16.94
C VAL A 142 10.09 -4.13 18.34
N ILE A 143 9.10 -4.93 18.73
CA ILE A 143 9.08 -5.59 20.04
C ILE A 143 10.22 -6.60 20.14
N ARG A 144 10.50 -7.34 19.06
CA ARG A 144 11.59 -8.31 19.02
C ARG A 144 12.94 -7.68 19.31
N THR A 145 13.18 -6.43 18.86
CA THR A 145 14.42 -5.71 19.18
C THR A 145 14.48 -5.16 20.60
N MET A 146 13.33 -4.74 21.15
CA MET A 146 13.31 -4.08 22.46
C MET A 146 13.27 -5.09 23.61
N LEU A 147 12.70 -6.28 23.40
CA LEU A 147 12.58 -7.34 24.41
C LEU A 147 13.03 -8.70 23.85
N PRO A 148 14.35 -8.92 23.69
CA PRO A 148 14.87 -10.16 23.10
C PRO A 148 14.48 -11.43 23.89
N LEU A 149 14.37 -11.34 25.22
CA LEU A 149 13.99 -12.47 26.09
C LEU A 149 12.49 -12.83 26.03
N ALA A 150 11.60 -11.88 25.73
CA ALA A 150 10.14 -12.11 25.69
C ALA A 150 9.58 -12.22 24.26
N GLY A 151 10.27 -11.66 23.25
CA GLY A 151 9.81 -11.58 21.87
C GLY A 151 9.92 -12.89 21.07
N GLY A 152 10.80 -13.83 21.49
CA GLY A 152 11.15 -15.01 20.70
C GLY A 152 10.02 -16.02 20.45
N ILE A 153 9.10 -16.19 21.41
CA ILE A 153 8.15 -17.32 21.40
C ILE A 153 6.74 -16.91 20.92
N CYS A 154 6.23 -15.73 21.31
CA CYS A 154 4.85 -15.34 20.95
C CYS A 154 4.76 -14.46 19.69
N CYS A 155 5.82 -13.72 19.34
CA CYS A 155 5.76 -12.72 18.27
C CYS A 155 6.28 -13.21 16.90
N SER A 156 7.02 -14.33 16.87
CA SER A 156 7.81 -14.73 15.68
C SER A 156 7.01 -15.42 14.56
N ARG A 157 5.82 -15.97 14.82
CA ARG A 157 5.08 -16.77 13.81
C ARG A 157 3.66 -16.32 13.51
N SER A 158 2.92 -15.82 14.50
CA SER A 158 1.49 -15.45 14.35
C SER A 158 1.24 -14.29 13.36
N PRO A 159 2.03 -13.20 13.34
CA PRO A 159 1.77 -12.04 12.47
C PRO A 159 1.81 -12.35 10.97
N ALA A 160 2.35 -13.51 10.57
CA ALA A 160 2.52 -13.86 9.16
C ALA A 160 1.24 -14.23 8.43
N TYR A 161 0.22 -14.70 9.16
CA TYR A 161 -1.00 -15.21 8.55
C TYR A 161 -2.08 -14.15 8.38
N TRP A 162 -1.99 -13.04 9.12
CA TRP A 162 -2.96 -11.95 9.14
C TRP A 162 -3.23 -11.22 7.80
N PRO A 163 -2.28 -11.05 6.87
CA PRO A 163 -2.61 -10.41 5.60
C PRO A 163 -3.44 -11.32 4.66
N TRP A 164 -3.37 -12.65 4.82
CA TRP A 164 -4.03 -13.59 3.92
C TRP A 164 -5.56 -13.48 3.90
N PRO A 165 -6.28 -13.35 5.03
CA PRO A 165 -7.72 -13.09 5.02
C PRO A 165 -8.11 -11.85 4.22
N ALA A 166 -7.36 -10.75 4.34
CA ALA A 166 -7.66 -9.52 3.60
C ALA A 166 -7.43 -9.70 2.09
N LEU A 167 -6.37 -10.41 1.70
CA LEU A 167 -6.11 -10.78 0.31
C LEU A 167 -7.16 -11.75 -0.24
N ALA A 168 -7.61 -12.72 0.55
CA ALA A 168 -8.67 -13.66 0.17
C ALA A 168 -10.01 -12.93 -0.07
N LEU A 169 -10.36 -11.97 0.80
CA LEU A 169 -11.53 -11.12 0.61
C LEU A 169 -11.41 -10.25 -0.65
N PHE A 170 -10.22 -9.70 -0.92
CA PHE A 170 -9.95 -8.96 -2.14
C PHE A 170 -10.12 -9.84 -3.39
N THR A 171 -9.49 -11.01 -3.43
CA THR A 171 -9.59 -11.95 -4.55
C THR A 171 -11.02 -12.42 -4.77
N THR A 172 -11.75 -12.73 -3.70
CA THR A 172 -13.18 -13.08 -3.79
C THR A 172 -14.00 -11.94 -4.39
N SER A 173 -13.74 -10.71 -3.95
CA SER A 173 -14.42 -9.52 -4.50
C SER A 173 -14.13 -9.32 -5.98
N PHE A 174 -12.90 -9.61 -6.42
CA PHE A 174 -12.49 -9.53 -7.81
C PHE A 174 -13.19 -10.60 -8.67
N ILE A 175 -13.19 -11.87 -8.22
CA ILE A 175 -13.86 -12.98 -8.92
C ILE A 175 -15.36 -12.71 -9.06
N LEU A 176 -16.01 -12.21 -8.00
CA LEU A 176 -17.43 -11.86 -8.04
C LEU A 176 -17.70 -10.73 -9.05
N ALA A 177 -16.86 -9.71 -9.09
CA ALA A 177 -16.98 -8.63 -10.05
C ALA A 177 -16.78 -9.14 -11.49
N TRP A 178 -15.79 -10.02 -11.71
CA TRP A 178 -15.49 -10.63 -13.01
C TRP A 178 -16.67 -11.45 -13.54
N ARG A 179 -17.27 -12.28 -12.68
CA ARG A 179 -18.46 -13.07 -13.02
C ARG A 179 -19.65 -12.20 -13.41
N ARG A 180 -19.82 -11.03 -12.79
CA ARG A 180 -20.90 -10.08 -13.13
C ARG A 180 -20.67 -9.39 -14.48
N GLN A 181 -19.43 -9.03 -14.80
CA GLN A 181 -19.09 -8.38 -16.07
C GLN A 181 -19.54 -9.19 -17.29
N GLY A 182 -19.42 -10.53 -17.23
CA GLY A 182 -19.86 -11.41 -18.30
C GLY A 182 -21.37 -11.32 -18.59
N LYS A 183 -22.20 -11.08 -17.56
CA LYS A 183 -23.66 -10.91 -17.73
C LYS A 183 -23.99 -9.57 -18.37
N VAL A 184 -23.43 -8.48 -17.84
CA VAL A 184 -23.67 -7.11 -18.32
C VAL A 184 -23.25 -6.95 -19.78
N THR A 185 -22.09 -7.52 -20.15
CA THR A 185 -21.61 -7.44 -21.55
C THR A 185 -22.55 -8.15 -22.53
N ARG A 186 -23.18 -9.26 -22.11
CA ARG A 186 -24.17 -9.99 -22.93
C ARG A 186 -25.46 -9.17 -23.10
N GLU A 187 -25.94 -8.53 -22.03
CA GLU A 187 -27.15 -7.69 -22.06
C GLU A 187 -26.95 -6.42 -22.90
N LEU A 188 -25.79 -5.78 -22.81
CA LEU A 188 -25.46 -4.64 -23.66
C LEU A 188 -25.38 -5.05 -25.13
N ARG A 189 -24.82 -6.23 -25.41
CA ARG A 189 -24.74 -6.77 -26.78
C ARG A 189 -26.11 -7.14 -27.34
N SER A 190 -27.00 -7.74 -26.56
CA SER A 190 -28.37 -8.05 -27.00
C SER A 190 -29.19 -6.79 -27.25
N SER A 191 -29.07 -5.79 -26.37
CA SER A 191 -29.73 -4.49 -26.53
C SER A 191 -29.23 -3.72 -27.77
N ALA A 192 -27.94 -3.79 -28.07
CA ALA A 192 -27.35 -3.17 -29.26
C ALA A 192 -27.83 -3.83 -30.56
N LEU A 193 -28.00 -5.16 -30.57
CA LEU A 193 -28.54 -5.89 -31.72
C LEU A 193 -30.03 -5.60 -31.93
N ALA A 194 -30.81 -5.48 -30.85
CA ALA A 194 -32.23 -5.14 -30.93
C ALA A 194 -32.48 -3.74 -31.51
N ARG A 195 -31.64 -2.74 -31.20
CA ARG A 195 -31.75 -1.37 -31.75
C ARG A 195 -31.38 -1.23 -33.23
N ARG A 196 -30.76 -2.23 -33.83
CA ARG A 196 -30.39 -2.22 -35.26
C ARG A 196 -31.44 -2.84 -36.17
N ARG A 197 -32.48 -3.44 -35.59
CA ARG A 197 -33.64 -3.97 -36.30
C ARG A 197 -34.75 -2.93 -36.26
#